data_AF-A0AAW2R4Z1-F1
#
_entry.id   AF-A0AAW2R4Z1-F1
#
_cell.length_a   1.000
_cell.length_b   1.000
_cell.length_c   1.000
_cell.angle_alpha   90.00
_cell.angle_beta   90.00
_cell.angle_gamma   90.00
#
_symmetry.space_group_name_H-M   'P 1'
#
loop_
_entity.id
_entity.type
_entity.pdbx_description
1 polymer ?
#
loop_
_entity_poly.entity_id
_entity_poly.type
_entity_poly.pdbx_seq_one_letter_code
_entity_poly.pdbx_strand_id
1 'polypeptide(L)'
;MAEAPAVFIRILVLCSWIAVATAEYMIYQDPKQPISKRVKDLLGRMTLEEKIGQMTQIDRLVASEEVMKKYYIGKILSIIHVVFDLSVFWYNM
;
A
#
# COMPACT_ATOMS: atom_id res chain seq x y z
N MET A 1 15.44 -43.34 23.93
CA MET A 1 14.59 -43.07 22.74
C MET A 1 13.61 -41.89 22.94
N ALA A 2 13.67 -41.14 24.05
CA ALA A 2 12.75 -40.01 24.35
C ALA A 2 13.34 -38.60 24.15
N GLU A 3 14.63 -38.48 23.82
CA GLU A 3 15.35 -37.19 23.67
C GLU A 3 15.17 -36.55 22.28
N ALA A 4 14.93 -37.36 21.25
CA ALA A 4 14.77 -36.90 19.86
C ALA A 4 13.62 -35.88 19.63
N PRO A 5 12.41 -36.05 20.21
CA PRO A 5 11.34 -35.06 20.03
C PRO A 5 11.64 -33.73 20.72
N ALA A 6 12.35 -33.72 21.86
CA ALA A 6 12.66 -32.50 22.60
C ALA A 6 13.67 -31.60 21.85
N VAL A 7 14.63 -32.20 21.14
CA VAL A 7 15.58 -31.47 20.29
C VAL A 7 14.88 -30.85 19.08
N PHE A 8 13.95 -31.56 18.45
CA PHE A 8 13.16 -31.03 17.34
C PHE A 8 12.30 -29.83 17.74
N ILE A 9 11.65 -29.89 18.91
CA ILE A 9 10.85 -28.78 19.45
C ILE A 9 11.75 -27.58 19.75
N ARG A 10 12.94 -27.80 20.33
CA ARG A 10 13.92 -26.73 20.58
C ARG A 10 14.40 -26.05 19.31
N ILE A 11 14.69 -26.83 18.26
CA ILE A 11 15.08 -26.31 16.95
C ILE A 11 13.94 -25.51 16.33
N LEU A 12 12.69 -26.02 16.40
CA LEU A 12 11.51 -25.29 15.93
C LEU A 12 11.31 -23.95 16.65
N VAL A 13 11.46 -23.93 17.97
CA VAL A 13 11.34 -22.69 18.78
C VAL A 13 12.45 -21.70 18.43
N LEU A 14 13.69 -22.16 18.25
CA LEU A 14 14.81 -21.33 17.80
C LEU A 14 14.58 -20.75 16.40
N CYS A 15 14.10 -21.55 15.44
CA CYS A 15 13.74 -21.08 14.10
C CYS A 15 12.60 -20.05 14.14
N SER A 16 11.64 -20.21 15.04
CA SER A 16 10.51 -19.29 15.21
C SER A 16 10.97 -17.91 15.69
N TRP A 17 11.94 -17.86 16.61
CA TRP A 17 12.50 -16.58 17.08
C TRP A 17 13.30 -15.84 16.00
N ILE A 18 14.03 -16.58 15.17
CA ILE A 18 14.76 -16.00 14.03
C ILE A 18 13.77 -15.37 13.03
N ALA A 19 12.66 -16.04 12.74
CA ALA A 19 11.65 -15.54 11.81
C ALA A 19 10.96 -14.25 12.29
N VAL A 20 10.72 -14.11 13.60
CA VAL A 20 10.14 -12.88 14.18
C VAL A 20 11.16 -11.73 14.16
N ALA A 21 12.44 -12.01 14.37
CA ALA A 21 13.49 -10.99 14.35
C ALA A 21 13.69 -10.36 12.96
N THR A 22 13.34 -11.06 11.89
CA THR A 22 13.46 -10.57 10.51
C THR A 22 12.23 -9.81 9.99
N ALA A 23 11.15 -9.71 10.78
CA ALA A 23 9.97 -8.97 10.36
C ALA A 23 10.27 -7.46 10.38
N GLU A 24 10.45 -6.85 9.20
CA GLU A 24 10.55 -5.39 9.10
C GLU A 24 9.26 -4.74 9.58
N TYR A 25 9.34 -4.01 10.69
CA TYR A 25 8.22 -3.22 11.18
C TYR A 25 7.97 -2.01 10.26
N MET A 26 6.81 -2.02 9.58
CA MET A 26 6.40 -0.97 8.66
C MET A 26 5.58 0.11 9.39
N ILE A 27 6.20 1.27 9.66
CA ILE A 27 5.58 2.36 10.42
C ILE A 27 4.34 2.90 9.71
N TYR A 28 4.35 2.97 8.37
CA TYR A 28 3.20 3.46 7.60
C TYR A 28 1.91 2.62 7.77
N GLN A 29 2.05 1.34 8.09
CA GLN A 29 0.93 0.41 8.31
C GLN A 29 0.33 0.52 9.73
N ASP A 30 1.06 1.10 10.68
CA ASP A 30 0.57 1.20 12.07
C ASP A 30 -0.44 2.38 12.22
N PRO A 31 -1.73 2.11 12.51
CA PRO A 31 -2.72 3.17 12.69
C PRO A 31 -2.51 4.00 13.96
N LYS A 32 -1.71 3.51 14.93
CA LYS A 32 -1.42 4.20 16.19
C LYS A 32 -0.35 5.30 16.03
N GLN A 33 0.40 5.28 14.93
CA GLN A 33 1.45 6.26 14.67
C GLN A 33 0.87 7.57 14.11
N PRO A 34 1.44 8.74 14.45
CA PRO A 34 1.03 10.01 13.88
C PRO A 34 1.08 10.00 12.35
N ILE A 35 0.10 10.63 11.71
CA ILE A 35 -0.03 10.69 10.24
C ILE A 35 1.28 11.14 9.60
N SER A 36 1.93 12.18 10.12
CA SER A 36 3.19 12.71 9.58
C SER A 36 4.31 11.67 9.57
N LYS A 37 4.39 10.79 10.58
CA LYS A 37 5.39 9.72 10.62
C LYS A 37 5.10 8.63 9.59
N ARG A 38 3.81 8.27 9.44
CA ARG A 38 3.35 7.28 8.46
C ARG A 38 3.60 7.75 7.03
N VAL A 39 3.30 9.01 6.74
CA VAL A 39 3.54 9.63 5.43
C VAL A 39 5.04 9.68 5.12
N LYS A 40 5.87 10.08 6.09
CA LYS A 40 7.32 10.15 5.90
C LYS A 40 7.95 8.78 5.64
N ASP A 41 7.54 7.75 6.38
CA ASP A 41 8.00 6.37 6.17
C ASP A 41 7.54 5.84 4.80
N LEU A 42 6.27 6.05 4.44
CA LEU A 42 5.74 5.65 3.12
C LEU A 42 6.50 6.32 1.97
N LEU A 43 6.66 7.65 2.00
CA LEU A 43 7.37 8.40 0.96
C LEU A 43 8.86 8.05 0.87
N GLY A 44 9.48 7.61 1.97
CA GLY A 44 10.86 7.14 2.00
C GLY A 44 11.05 5.77 1.34
N ARG A 45 10.00 4.94 1.33
CA ARG A 45 10.00 3.60 0.74
C ARG A 45 9.55 3.58 -0.72
N MET A 46 8.84 4.61 -1.18
CA MET A 46 8.33 4.70 -2.56
C MET A 46 9.40 5.09 -3.59
N THR A 47 9.38 4.45 -4.76
CA THR A 47 10.18 4.85 -5.93
C THR A 47 9.60 6.11 -6.60
N LEU A 48 10.35 6.70 -7.54
CA LEU A 48 9.89 7.89 -8.26
C LEU A 48 8.66 7.58 -9.13
N GLU A 49 8.64 6.41 -9.76
CA GLU A 49 7.55 5.92 -10.59
C GLU A 49 6.26 5.76 -9.77
N GLU A 50 6.38 5.21 -8.55
CA GLU A 50 5.24 5.07 -7.62
C GLU A 50 4.70 6.45 -7.20
N LYS A 51 5.58 7.42 -6.94
CA LYS A 51 5.17 8.78 -6.61
C LYS A 51 4.44 9.45 -7.76
N ILE A 52 4.94 9.30 -8.99
CA ILE A 52 4.29 9.81 -10.20
C ILE A 52 2.95 9.09 -10.42
N GLY A 53 2.89 7.78 -10.21
CA GLY A 53 1.66 6.98 -10.30
C GLY A 53 0.57 7.43 -9.34
N GLN A 54 0.93 7.79 -8.09
CA GLN A 54 -0.02 8.35 -7.12
C GLN A 54 -0.50 9.76 -7.48
N MET A 55 0.32 10.56 -8.18
CA MET A 55 -0.06 11.88 -8.69
C MET A 55 -0.86 11.82 -10.00
N THR A 56 -0.80 10.68 -10.70
CA THR A 56 -1.46 10.48 -11.99
C THR A 56 -2.90 10.04 -11.79
N GLN A 57 -3.82 10.71 -12.49
CA GLN A 57 -5.23 10.37 -12.51
C GLN A 57 -5.61 9.86 -13.90
N ILE A 58 -6.19 8.67 -13.99
CA ILE A 58 -6.61 8.06 -15.26
C ILE A 58 -8.12 7.94 -15.33
N ASP A 59 -8.66 7.94 -16.54
CA ASP A 59 -10.08 7.67 -16.76
C ASP A 59 -10.42 6.19 -16.46
N ARG A 60 -11.58 5.95 -15.86
CA ARG A 60 -12.14 4.60 -15.67
C ARG A 60 -12.19 3.80 -16.97
N LEU A 61 -12.40 4.45 -18.11
CA LEU A 61 -12.44 3.79 -19.42
C LEU A 61 -11.13 3.08 -19.80
N VAL A 62 -10.00 3.57 -19.26
CA VAL A 62 -8.66 2.98 -19.48
C VAL A 62 -8.11 2.28 -18.23
N ALA A 63 -8.87 2.27 -17.14
CA ALA A 63 -8.50 1.65 -15.87
C ALA A 63 -8.72 0.12 -15.90
N SER A 64 -7.74 -0.60 -16.44
CA SER A 64 -7.61 -2.06 -16.27
C SER A 64 -6.79 -2.37 -15.02
N GLU A 65 -7.04 -3.52 -14.36
CA GLU A 65 -6.24 -3.99 -13.21
C GLU A 65 -4.74 -4.08 -13.56
N GLU A 66 -4.44 -4.48 -14.79
CA GLU A 66 -3.06 -4.56 -15.30
C GLU A 66 -2.41 -3.17 -15.34
N VAL A 67 -3.12 -2.18 -15.87
CA VAL A 67 -2.64 -0.79 -15.98
C VAL A 67 -2.45 -0.18 -14.60
N MET A 68 -3.41 -0.43 -13.69
CA MET A 68 -3.37 0.07 -12.31
C MET A 68 -2.15 -0.45 -11.55
N LYS A 69 -1.85 -1.76 -11.66
CA LYS A 69 -0.68 -2.37 -11.02
C LYS A 69 0.64 -1.94 -11.67
N LYS A 70 0.68 -1.85 -13.00
CA LYS A 70 1.89 -1.51 -13.74
C LYS A 70 2.36 -0.07 -13.51
N TYR A 71 1.43 0.86 -13.38
CA TYR A 71 1.73 2.30 -13.26
C TYR A 71 1.45 2.85 -11.85
N TYR A 72 1.18 2.00 -10.87
CA TYR A 72 0.93 2.39 -9.47
C TYR A 72 -0.12 3.49 -9.32
N ILE A 73 -1.17 3.41 -10.13
CA ILE A 73 -2.17 4.47 -10.25
C ILE A 73 -2.96 4.59 -8.96
N GLY A 74 -2.85 5.75 -8.30
CA GLY A 74 -3.50 6.00 -7.02
C GLY A 74 -4.95 6.48 -7.14
N LYS A 75 -5.34 7.05 -8.29
CA LYS A 75 -6.66 7.66 -8.49
C LYS A 75 -7.24 7.33 -9.86
N ILE A 76 -8.49 6.88 -9.85
CA ILE A 76 -9.32 6.72 -11.05
C ILE A 76 -10.34 7.85 -11.08
N LEU A 77 -10.48 8.49 -12.23
CA LEU A 77 -11.53 9.45 -12.53
C LEU A 77 -12.70 8.72 -13.17
N SER A 78 -13.90 8.95 -12.64
CA SER A 78 -15.13 8.52 -13.32
C SER A 78 -15.79 9.73 -13.99
N ILE A 79 -15.92 9.70 -15.32
CA ILE A 79 -16.55 10.77 -16.11
C ILE A 79 -17.94 11.14 -15.60
N ILE A 80 -18.69 10.21 -15.00
CA ILE A 80 -20.02 10.47 -14.42
C ILE A 80 -19.97 11.60 -13.38
N HIS A 81 -18.91 11.70 -12.59
CA HIS A 81 -18.73 12.80 -11.63
C HIS A 81 -18.36 14.12 -12.32
N VAL A 82 -17.61 14.09 -13.43
CA VAL A 82 -17.20 15.29 -14.17
C VAL A 82 -18.38 15.95 -14.89
N VAL A 83 -19.32 15.18 -15.42
CA VAL A 83 -20.56 15.72 -16.01
C VAL A 83 -21.41 16.42 -14.93
N PHE A 84 -21.38 15.89 -13.70
CA PHE A 84 -22.08 16.50 -12.57
C PHE A 84 -21.40 17.80 -12.10
N ASP A 85 -20.06 17.85 -12.08
CA ASP A 85 -19.33 19.08 -11.77
C ASP A 85 -19.49 20.14 -12.86
N LEU A 86 -19.52 19.78 -14.15
CA LEU A 86 -19.74 20.73 -15.25
C LEU A 86 -21.17 21.29 -15.27
N SER A 87 -22.18 20.49 -14.93
CA SER A 87 -23.56 20.97 -14.82
C SER A 87 -23.78 21.83 -13.58
N VAL A 88 -23.14 21.51 -12.46
CA VAL A 88 -23.14 22.34 -11.24
C VAL A 88 -22.35 23.64 -11.44
N PHE A 89 -21.25 23.59 -12.20
CA PHE A 89 -20.45 24.77 -12.57
C PHE A 89 -21.25 25.73 -13.47
N TRP A 90 -21.97 25.21 -14.47
CA TRP A 90 -22.87 26.02 -15.30
C TRP A 90 -24.10 26.54 -14.54
N TYR A 91 -24.55 25.83 -13.50
CA TYR A 91 -25.70 26.25 -12.68
C TYR A 91 -25.34 27.34 -11.65
N ASN A 92 -24.06 27.47 -11.27
CA ASN A 92 -23.58 28.48 -10.31
C ASN A 92 -22.92 29.71 -10.97
N MET A 93 -23.14 29.93 -12.28
CA MET A 93 -22.69 31.10 -13.04
C MET A 93 -23.89 31.87 -13.58
#